data_AF-A0A930A321-F1
#
_entry.id   AF-A0A930A321-F1
#
_cell.length_a   1.000
_cell.length_b   1.000
_cell.length_c   1.000
_cell.angle_alpha   90.00
_cell.angle_beta   90.00
_cell.angle_gamma   90.00
#
_symmetry.space_group_name_H-M   'P 1'
#
loop_
_entity.id
_entity.type
_entity.pdbx_description
1 polymer ?
#
loop_
_entity_poly.entity_id
_entity_poly.type
_entity_poly.pdbx_seq_one_letter_code
_entity_poly.pdbx_strand_id
1 'polypeptide(L)'
;VYTVDLKPLHDVVVMKDTFANILQRKNTKNDDYVYFQLQDERMVFDAMNTLRLRYPNILGISYPNSAYEQSEQGISYTKQKSQTPQEIFGDFFAQYTGHGLDDTQEKILDELVTKIWKEGDEE
;
A
#
# COMPACT_ATOMS: atom_id res chain seq x y z
N VAL A 1 20.88 1.76 42.52
CA VAL A 1 20.14 1.25 41.34
C VAL A 1 21.09 0.35 40.59
N TYR A 2 20.76 -0.93 40.42
CA TYR A 2 21.58 -1.87 39.65
C TYR A 2 20.95 -2.00 38.26
N THR A 3 21.75 -1.79 37.22
CA THR A 3 21.35 -1.99 35.83
C THR A 3 21.76 -3.39 35.40
N VAL A 4 20.80 -4.16 34.91
CA VAL A 4 21.03 -5.48 34.29
C VAL A 4 20.99 -5.29 32.78
N ASP A 5 22.01 -5.78 32.07
CA ASP A 5 22.05 -5.74 30.61
C ASP A 5 21.01 -6.68 30.01
N LEU A 6 20.08 -6.10 29.24
CA LEU A 6 19.13 -6.84 28.43
C LEU A 6 19.76 -7.12 27.05
N LYS A 7 19.77 -8.39 26.67
CA LYS A 7 20.13 -8.81 25.31
C LYS A 7 18.86 -8.98 24.48
N PRO A 8 18.63 -8.15 23.45
CA PRO A 8 17.47 -8.30 22.58
C PRO A 8 17.56 -9.62 21.79
N LEU A 9 16.41 -10.25 21.56
CA LEU A 9 16.31 -11.49 20.78
C LEU A 9 16.49 -11.22 19.28
N HIS A 10 16.04 -10.06 18.82
CA HIS A 10 16.04 -9.63 17.43
C HIS A 10 16.51 -8.17 17.34
N ASP A 11 17.27 -7.87 16.29
CA ASP A 11 17.70 -6.50 16.02
C ASP A 11 16.57 -5.71 15.35
N VAL A 12 16.60 -4.38 15.50
CA VAL A 12 15.72 -3.47 14.78
C VAL A 12 16.52 -2.83 13.65
N VAL A 13 16.09 -3.06 12.41
CA VAL A 13 16.83 -2.66 11.21
C VAL A 13 15.97 -1.84 10.27
N VAL A 14 16.53 -0.78 9.70
CA VAL A 14 15.91 -0.04 8.60
C VAL A 14 16.58 -0.46 7.30
N MET A 15 15.81 -1.02 6.37
CA MET A 15 16.31 -1.42 5.05
C MET A 15 15.85 -0.43 3.98
N LYS A 16 16.80 0.14 3.26
CA LYS A 16 16.54 1.07 2.15
C LYS A 16 17.01 0.44 0.85
N ASP A 17 16.06 0.14 -0.03
CA ASP A 17 16.34 -0.42 -1.36
C ASP A 17 15.03 -0.41 -2.16
N THR A 18 15.07 -0.85 -3.41
CA THR A 18 13.86 -1.12 -4.20
C THR A 18 13.21 -2.43 -3.80
N PHE A 19 11.89 -2.54 -3.97
CA PHE A 19 11.13 -3.74 -3.68
C PHE A 19 11.68 -4.97 -4.42
N ALA A 20 12.03 -4.83 -5.70
CA ALA A 20 12.59 -5.90 -6.51
C ALA A 20 13.92 -6.42 -5.94
N ASN A 21 14.81 -5.51 -5.51
CA ASN A 21 16.09 -5.89 -4.93
C ASN A 21 15.90 -6.61 -3.59
N ILE A 22 14.99 -6.13 -2.75
CA ILE A 22 14.68 -6.77 -1.45
C ILE A 22 14.19 -8.20 -1.65
N LEU A 23 13.36 -8.44 -2.66
CA LEU A 23 12.88 -9.77 -3.03
C LEU A 23 13.94 -10.67 -3.68
N GLN A 24 15.05 -10.12 -4.19
CA GLN A 24 16.14 -10.92 -4.72
C GLN A 24 17.22 -11.23 -3.67
N ARG A 25 17.29 -10.45 -2.58
CA ARG A 25 18.23 -10.69 -1.49
C ARG A 25 17.99 -12.08 -0.88
N LYS A 26 19.03 -12.90 -0.90
CA LYS A 26 19.14 -14.13 -0.09
C LYS A 26 19.48 -13.71 1.33
N ASN A 27 18.47 -13.30 2.08
CA ASN A 27 18.67 -12.86 3.45
C ASN A 27 18.67 -14.06 4.40
N THR A 28 19.66 -14.14 5.27
CA THR A 28 19.90 -15.27 6.18
C THR A 28 19.25 -15.06 7.55
N LYS A 29 18.79 -13.84 7.85
CA LYS A 29 18.13 -13.47 9.11
C LYS A 29 16.82 -12.76 8.79
N ASN A 30 15.74 -13.52 8.81
CA ASN A 30 14.39 -13.04 8.48
C ASN A 30 13.59 -12.66 9.73
N ASP A 31 14.06 -13.02 10.92
CA ASP A 31 13.34 -12.80 12.17
C ASP A 31 13.61 -11.42 12.80
N ASP A 32 14.51 -10.61 12.24
CA ASP A 32 14.77 -9.27 12.74
C ASP A 32 13.56 -8.34 12.50
N TYR A 33 13.40 -7.31 13.34
CA TYR A 33 12.36 -6.30 13.16
C TYR A 33 12.78 -5.33 12.07
N VAL A 34 12.16 -5.44 10.89
CA VAL A 34 12.58 -4.65 9.73
C VAL A 34 11.55 -3.58 9.38
N TYR A 35 12.02 -2.35 9.21
CA TYR A 35 11.27 -1.28 8.58
C TYR A 35 11.84 -1.01 7.18
N PHE A 36 10.99 -1.05 6.15
CA PHE A 36 11.45 -0.84 4.77
C PHE A 36 11.21 0.59 4.31
N GLN A 37 12.24 1.21 3.75
CA GLN A 37 12.13 2.44 2.97
C GLN A 37 12.31 2.08 1.51
N LEU A 38 11.20 1.86 0.82
CA LEU A 38 11.16 1.46 -0.57
C LEU A 38 11.50 2.65 -1.45
N GLN A 39 12.62 2.54 -2.17
CA GLN A 39 13.12 3.63 -3.02
C GLN A 39 12.39 3.71 -4.38
N ASP A 40 11.42 2.82 -4.60
CA ASP A 40 10.56 2.81 -5.78
C ASP A 40 9.77 4.13 -5.90
N GLU A 41 9.74 4.70 -7.10
CA GLU A 41 9.01 5.94 -7.41
C GLU A 41 7.48 5.75 -7.39
N ARG A 42 7.03 4.51 -7.59
CA ARG A 42 5.62 4.12 -7.56
C ARG A 42 5.39 3.15 -6.42
N MET A 43 4.25 3.29 -5.76
CA MET A 43 3.83 2.32 -4.75
C MET A 43 3.65 0.94 -5.39
N VAL A 44 4.16 -0.09 -4.73
CA VAL A 44 4.02 -1.47 -5.19
C VAL A 44 2.77 -2.07 -4.55
N PHE A 45 1.91 -2.66 -5.39
CA PHE A 45 0.71 -3.34 -4.94
C PHE A 45 1.06 -4.50 -4.00
N ASP A 46 0.35 -4.59 -2.88
CA ASP A 46 0.50 -5.66 -1.88
C ASP A 46 1.94 -5.88 -1.37
N ALA A 47 2.76 -4.81 -1.39
CA ALA A 47 4.16 -4.87 -0.99
C ALA A 47 4.33 -5.36 0.45
N MET A 48 3.45 -4.92 1.35
CA MET A 48 3.49 -5.29 2.76
C MET A 48 3.30 -6.80 2.97
N ASN A 49 2.29 -7.41 2.35
CA ASN A 49 2.05 -8.85 2.50
C ASN A 49 3.16 -9.66 1.83
N THR A 50 3.61 -9.24 0.65
CA THR A 50 4.70 -9.93 -0.06
C THR A 50 5.99 -9.91 0.75
N LEU A 51 6.33 -8.77 1.37
CA LEU A 51 7.50 -8.67 2.24
C LEU A 51 7.31 -9.48 3.53
N ARG A 52 6.10 -9.53 4.09
CA ARG A 52 5.80 -10.29 5.30
C ARG A 52 6.03 -11.79 5.16
N LEU A 53 5.82 -12.34 3.95
CA LEU A 53 6.12 -13.75 3.67
C LEU A 53 7.62 -14.09 3.83
N ARG A 54 8.50 -13.11 3.62
CA ARG A 54 9.95 -13.27 3.79
C ARG A 54 10.46 -12.73 5.12
N TYR A 55 9.86 -11.66 5.62
CA TYR A 55 10.23 -10.94 6.83
C TYR A 55 9.04 -10.94 7.80
N PRO A 56 8.83 -12.01 8.58
CA PRO A 56 7.67 -12.16 9.46
C PRO A 56 7.47 -11.00 10.44
N ASN A 57 8.56 -10.36 10.87
CA ASN A 57 8.58 -9.28 11.85
C ASN A 57 8.71 -7.87 11.23
N ILE A 58 8.18 -7.69 10.01
CA ILE A 58 8.11 -6.38 9.37
C ILE A 58 7.30 -5.38 10.21
N LEU A 59 7.90 -4.24 10.54
CA LEU A 59 7.29 -3.15 11.30
C LEU A 59 6.45 -2.24 10.40
N GLY A 60 6.84 -2.08 9.14
CA GLY A 60 6.15 -1.22 8.18
C GLY A 60 6.97 -0.94 6.93
N ILE A 61 6.35 -0.18 6.02
CA ILE A 61 6.94 0.29 4.77
C ILE A 61 6.71 1.80 4.61
N SER A 62 7.66 2.51 4.01
CA SER A 62 7.50 3.89 3.52
C SER A 62 8.08 4.04 2.11
N TYR A 63 7.64 5.07 1.38
CA TYR A 63 8.08 5.34 0.01
C TYR A 63 8.61 6.78 -0.11
N PRO A 64 9.81 7.07 0.41
CA PRO A 64 10.36 8.42 0.48
C PRO A 64 10.50 9.12 -0.88
N ASN A 65 10.52 8.35 -1.97
CA ASN A 65 10.65 8.85 -3.34
C ASN A 65 9.33 8.75 -4.14
N SER A 66 8.23 8.31 -3.52
CA SER A 66 6.97 8.22 -4.24
C SER A 66 6.48 9.60 -4.66
N ALA A 67 5.99 9.70 -5.90
CA ALA A 67 5.30 10.89 -6.37
C ALA A 67 4.08 11.22 -5.48
N TYR A 68 3.51 10.19 -4.82
CA TYR A 68 2.43 10.32 -3.86
C TYR A 68 2.86 11.11 -2.61
N GLU A 69 3.93 10.71 -1.89
CA GLU A 69 4.44 11.47 -0.73
C GLU A 69 4.92 12.89 -1.08
N GLN A 70 5.50 13.10 -2.28
CA GLN A 70 5.91 14.45 -2.71
C GLN A 70 4.71 15.34 -3.08
N SER A 71 3.57 14.75 -3.45
CA SER A 71 2.30 15.47 -3.67
C SER A 71 1.46 15.62 -2.39
N GLU A 72 1.71 14.80 -1.37
CA GLU A 72 0.97 14.72 -0.11
C GLU A 72 1.42 15.72 0.97
N GLN A 73 1.56 16.99 0.60
CA GLN A 73 1.12 18.04 1.52
C GLN A 73 -0.40 18.31 1.42
N GLY A 74 -1.17 17.54 0.62
CA GLY A 74 -2.57 17.88 0.33
C GLY A 74 -3.63 16.79 0.17
N ILE A 75 -3.32 15.49 0.07
CA ILE A 75 -4.37 14.46 -0.14
C ILE A 75 -4.57 13.68 1.16
N SER A 76 -5.13 14.39 2.13
CA SER A 76 -5.61 13.83 3.39
C SER A 76 -6.46 12.58 3.15
N TYR A 77 -6.14 11.50 3.88
CA TYR A 77 -6.95 10.30 4.15
C TYR A 77 -8.43 10.58 4.46
N THR A 78 -8.80 11.84 4.72
CA THR A 78 -10.18 12.31 4.85
C THR A 78 -10.97 12.26 3.54
N LYS A 79 -10.34 12.34 2.36
CA LYS A 79 -11.08 12.35 1.08
C LYS A 79 -11.69 10.97 0.77
N GLN A 80 -10.98 9.89 1.08
CA GLN A 80 -11.42 8.52 0.80
C GLN A 80 -12.68 8.10 1.57
N LYS A 81 -13.01 8.75 2.70
CA LYS A 81 -14.27 8.50 3.44
C LYS A 81 -15.49 9.19 2.83
N SER A 82 -15.30 10.14 1.92
CA SER A 82 -16.38 10.92 1.31
C SER A 82 -16.57 10.62 -0.17
N GLN A 83 -15.73 9.77 -0.77
CA GLN A 83 -15.82 9.41 -2.18
C GLN A 83 -16.87 8.33 -2.40
N THR A 84 -17.67 8.49 -3.45
CA THR A 84 -18.61 7.45 -3.88
C THR A 84 -17.85 6.28 -4.48
N PRO A 85 -18.42 5.06 -4.50
CA PRO A 85 -17.79 3.90 -5.14
C PRO A 85 -17.42 4.15 -6.61
N GLN A 86 -18.19 4.99 -7.29
CA GLN A 86 -17.97 5.39 -8.68
C GLN A 86 -16.72 6.25 -8.83
N GLU A 87 -16.52 7.23 -7.93
CA GLU A 87 -15.33 8.08 -7.91
C GLU A 87 -14.07 7.25 -7.64
N ILE A 88 -14.14 6.31 -6.69
CA ILE A 88 -13.02 5.41 -6.38
C ILE A 88 -12.64 4.55 -7.60
N PHE A 89 -13.65 4.01 -8.30
CA PHE A 89 -13.41 3.21 -9.50
C PHE A 89 -12.88 4.06 -10.67
N GLY A 90 -13.39 5.28 -10.84
CA GLY A 90 -12.91 6.23 -11.85
C GLY A 90 -11.45 6.61 -11.65
N ASP A 91 -11.06 6.92 -10.41
CA ASP A 91 -9.67 7.22 -10.04
C ASP A 91 -8.75 6.01 -10.32
N PHE A 92 -9.18 4.81 -9.94
CA PHE A 92 -8.45 3.57 -10.22
C PHE A 92 -8.31 3.29 -11.72
N PHE A 93 -9.40 3.46 -12.47
CA PHE A 93 -9.41 3.25 -13.93
C PHE A 93 -8.43 4.20 -14.60
N ALA A 94 -8.53 5.51 -14.34
CA ALA A 94 -7.67 6.53 -14.91
C ALA A 94 -6.19 6.32 -14.56
N GLN A 95 -5.89 5.87 -13.34
CA GLN A 95 -4.53 5.56 -12.91
C GLN A 95 -3.93 4.37 -13.69
N TYR A 96 -4.75 3.39 -14.09
CA TYR A 96 -4.29 2.18 -14.76
C TYR A 96 -4.27 2.29 -16.30
N THR A 97 -5.27 2.92 -16.90
CA THR A 97 -5.40 3.06 -18.36
C THR A 97 -4.82 4.36 -18.90
N GLY A 98 -4.56 5.36 -18.05
CA GLY A 98 -4.03 6.66 -18.45
C GLY A 98 -5.07 7.59 -19.10
N HIS A 99 -6.34 7.19 -19.16
CA HIS A 99 -7.46 8.01 -19.61
C HIS A 99 -8.69 7.79 -18.72
N GLY A 100 -9.57 8.79 -18.66
CA GLY A 100 -10.83 8.69 -17.91
C GLY A 100 -11.82 7.71 -18.55
N LEU A 101 -12.90 7.42 -17.81
CA LEU A 101 -14.04 6.67 -18.34
C LEU A 101 -14.75 7.52 -19.39
N ASP A 102 -15.17 6.89 -20.49
CA ASP A 102 -16.05 7.51 -21.48
C ASP A 102 -17.53 7.52 -21.00
N ASP A 103 -18.38 8.37 -21.59
CA ASP A 103 -19.80 8.51 -21.22
C ASP A 103 -20.55 7.17 -21.20
N THR A 104 -20.16 6.26 -22.10
CA THR A 104 -20.73 4.90 -22.17
C THR A 104 -20.28 4.01 -21.03
N GLN A 105 -19.02 4.11 -20.61
CA GLN A 105 -18.43 3.32 -19.54
C GLN A 105 -18.90 3.80 -18.16
N GLU A 106 -19.11 5.11 -18.00
CA GLU A 106 -19.65 5.69 -16.76
C GLU A 106 -21.08 5.22 -16.49
N LYS A 107 -21.93 5.14 -17.53
CA LYS A 107 -23.28 4.57 -17.40
C LYS A 107 -23.27 3.10 -16.99
N ILE A 108 -22.38 2.31 -17.58
CA ILE A 108 -22.25 0.89 -17.23
C ILE A 108 -21.78 0.75 -15.77
N LEU A 109 -20.86 1.60 -15.32
CA LEU A 109 -20.40 1.62 -13.95
C LEU A 109 -21.54 1.97 -12.98
N ASP A 110 -22.34 2.98 -13.28
CA ASP A 110 -23.50 3.38 -12.46
C ASP A 110 -24.55 2.25 -12.35
N GLU A 111 -24.86 1.58 -13.46
CA GLU A 111 -25.76 0.43 -13.46
C GLU A 111 -25.22 -0.75 -12.63
N LEU A 112 -23.93 -1.07 -12.77
CA LEU A 112 -23.28 -2.16 -12.04
C LEU A 112 -23.21 -1.88 -10.54
N VAL A 113 -22.81 -0.67 -10.16
CA VAL A 113 -22.76 -0.23 -8.76
C VAL A 113 -24.18 -0.29 -8.17
N THR A 114 -25.18 0.27 -8.85
CA THR A 114 -26.57 0.21 -8.36
C THR A 114 -27.07 -1.23 -8.19
N LYS A 115 -26.70 -2.13 -9.10
CA LYS A 115 -27.08 -3.55 -9.01
C LYS A 115 -26.44 -4.24 -7.82
N ILE A 116 -25.13 -4.10 -7.64
CA ILE A 116 -24.37 -4.75 -6.55
C ILE A 116 -24.87 -4.26 -5.18
N TRP A 117 -25.16 -2.96 -5.05
CA TRP A 117 -25.59 -2.39 -3.78
C TRP A 117 -27.04 -2.75 -3.42
N LYS A 118 -27.93 -2.92 -4.42
CA LYS A 118 -29.29 -3.44 -4.17
C LYS A 118 -29.31 -4.91 -3.74
N GLU A 119 -28.41 -5.72 -4.29
CA GLU A 119 -28.34 -7.15 -3.99
C GLU A 119 -27.77 -7.43 -2.59
N GLY A 120 -26.96 -6.52 -2.04
CA GLY A 120 -26.41 -6.60 -0.68
C GLY A 120 -27.35 -6.14 0.45
N ASP A 121 -28.47 -5.48 0.12
CA ASP A 121 -29.49 -5.04 1.09
C ASP A 121 -30.62 -6.08 1.29
N GLU A 122 -30.63 -7.16 0.49
CA GLU A 122 -31.64 -8.24 0.53
C GLU A 122 -31.17 -9.52 1.27
N GLU A 123 -29.99 -9.51 1.91
CA GLU A 123 -29.49 -10.57 2.83
C GLU A 123 -29.43 -10.11 4.30
#